data_AF-A0A498KFW0-F1
#
_entry.id   AF-A0A498KFW0-F1
#
_cell.length_a   1.000
_cell.length_b   1.000
_cell.length_c   1.000
_cell.angle_alpha   90.00
_cell.angle_beta   90.00
_cell.angle_gamma   90.00
#
_symmetry.space_group_name_H-M   'P 1'
#
loop_
_entity.id
_entity.type
_entity.pdbx_description
1 polymer ?
#
loop_
_entity_poly.entity_id
_entity_poly.type
_entity_poly.pdbx_seq_one_letter_code
_entity_poly.pdbx_strand_id
1 'polypeptide(L)'
;MKWQPFNSKFVTKGLDFIVKSDNGTNNPATSAMFRPKFLATNLYQLSPPQDLTLGLSLVRFTPLYDYDVIKLTTEKYESVPRVFIVSDQDHTIVSDVQNYMIKTIRQKK
;
A
#
# COMPACT_ATOMS: atom_id res chain seq x y z
N MET A 1 0.39 -2.31 -27.04
CA MET A 1 0.97 -2.95 -25.84
C MET A 1 -0.19 -3.54 -25.02
N LYS A 2 -0.27 -4.88 -24.92
CA LYS A 2 -1.35 -5.54 -24.17
C LYS A 2 -1.00 -5.52 -22.68
N TRP A 3 -1.71 -4.70 -21.92
CA TRP A 3 -1.75 -4.80 -20.46
C TRP A 3 -2.23 -6.21 -20.08
N GLN A 4 -1.40 -6.97 -19.36
CA GLN A 4 -1.93 -8.07 -18.57
C GLN A 4 -2.26 -7.51 -17.19
N PRO A 5 -3.52 -7.55 -16.74
CA PRO A 5 -3.88 -7.01 -15.44
C PRO A 5 -3.22 -7.88 -14.36
N PHE A 6 -2.38 -7.26 -13.54
CA PHE A 6 -2.13 -7.77 -12.21
C PHE A 6 -3.47 -7.77 -11.49
N ASN A 7 -3.92 -8.94 -11.06
CA ASN A 7 -5.23 -9.06 -10.45
C ASN A 7 -5.19 -8.36 -9.08
N SER A 8 -5.72 -7.13 -9.03
CA SER A 8 -5.77 -6.27 -7.84
C SER A 8 -6.48 -6.93 -6.66
N LYS A 9 -7.31 -7.95 -6.91
CA LYS A 9 -7.91 -8.79 -5.88
C LYS A 9 -6.89 -9.62 -5.09
N PHE A 10 -5.66 -9.82 -5.56
CA PHE A 10 -4.59 -10.44 -4.75
C PHE A 10 -3.93 -9.47 -3.76
N VAL A 11 -3.98 -8.15 -4.02
CA VAL A 11 -3.40 -7.13 -3.13
C VAL A 11 -4.38 -6.76 -2.01
N THR A 12 -5.67 -6.70 -2.33
CA THR A 12 -6.69 -6.26 -1.37
C THR A 12 -7.25 -7.39 -0.52
N LYS A 13 -7.11 -8.66 -0.95
CA LYS A 13 -7.59 -9.82 -0.19
C LYS A 13 -6.64 -10.09 0.98
N GLY A 14 -6.96 -9.49 2.12
CA GLY A 14 -6.23 -9.66 3.37
C GLY A 14 -5.95 -8.34 4.10
N LEU A 15 -6.04 -7.20 3.41
CA LEU A 15 -5.97 -5.90 4.07
C LEU A 15 -7.24 -5.65 4.87
N ASP A 16 -7.09 -5.28 6.15
CA ASP A 16 -8.21 -5.05 7.05
C ASP A 16 -8.20 -3.62 7.57
N PHE A 17 -9.22 -2.87 7.16
CA PHE A 17 -9.35 -1.44 7.41
C PHE A 17 -10.63 -1.10 8.17
N ILE A 18 -10.55 -0.03 8.94
CA ILE A 18 -11.68 0.81 9.33
C ILE A 18 -11.78 1.90 8.26
N VAL A 19 -12.96 2.06 7.66
CA VAL A 19 -13.22 3.09 6.65
C VAL A 19 -14.07 4.20 7.24
N LYS A 20 -13.88 5.42 6.74
CA LYS A 20 -14.65 6.60 7.10
C LYS A 20 -15.12 7.31 5.82
N SER A 21 -16.39 7.71 5.81
CA SER A 21 -16.97 8.53 4.75
C SER A 21 -17.37 9.89 5.33
N ASP A 22 -16.56 10.92 5.08
CA ASP A 22 -16.84 12.27 5.57
C ASP A 22 -18.05 12.91 4.85
N ASN A 23 -18.34 12.44 3.63
CA ASN A 23 -19.44 12.95 2.80
C ASN A 23 -20.76 12.19 3.03
N GLY A 24 -20.86 11.34 4.06
CA GLY A 24 -22.03 10.51 4.36
C GLY A 24 -21.95 9.08 3.83
N THR A 25 -22.78 8.18 4.37
CA THR A 25 -22.66 6.72 4.19
C THR A 25 -22.99 6.20 2.79
N ASN A 26 -23.69 6.99 1.97
CA ASN A 26 -24.01 6.65 0.59
C ASN A 26 -22.88 7.03 -0.39
N ASN A 27 -21.84 7.71 0.09
CA ASN A 27 -20.68 8.09 -0.71
C ASN A 27 -19.50 7.15 -0.46
N PRO A 28 -18.59 6.99 -1.45
CA PRO A 28 -17.37 6.21 -1.26
C PRO A 28 -16.58 6.65 -0.02
N ALA A 29 -15.88 5.70 0.59
CA ALA A 29 -15.00 6.00 1.72
C ALA A 29 -13.98 7.07 1.31
N THR A 30 -13.85 8.10 2.14
CA THR A 30 -12.91 9.22 1.93
C THR A 30 -11.55 8.94 2.56
N SER A 31 -11.52 8.11 3.61
CA SER A 31 -10.30 7.72 4.30
C SER A 31 -10.41 6.32 4.91
N ALA A 32 -9.25 5.72 5.17
CA ALA A 32 -9.13 4.41 5.78
C ALA A 32 -8.02 4.40 6.83
N MET A 33 -8.11 3.47 7.77
CA MET A 33 -7.11 3.23 8.81
C MET A 33 -6.98 1.73 9.03
N PHE A 34 -5.76 1.21 9.21
CA PHE A 34 -5.57 -0.21 9.53
C PHE A 34 -6.23 -0.57 10.87
N ARG A 35 -6.86 -1.75 10.95
CA ARG A 35 -7.35 -2.23 12.23
C ARG A 35 -6.20 -2.58 13.18
N PRO A 36 -6.37 -2.43 14.50
CA PRO A 36 -5.36 -2.79 15.49
C PRO A 36 -4.80 -4.21 15.33
N LYS A 37 -5.68 -5.19 15.06
CA LYS A 37 -5.26 -6.57 14.85
C LYS A 37 -4.34 -6.71 13.62
N PHE A 38 -4.68 -6.03 12.53
CA PHE A 38 -3.89 -6.04 11.30
C PHE A 38 -2.50 -5.42 11.51
N LEU A 39 -2.42 -4.31 12.24
CA LEU A 39 -1.14 -3.70 12.63
C LEU A 39 -0.25 -4.74 13.36
N ALA A 40 -0.81 -5.46 14.33
CA ALA A 40 -0.06 -6.44 15.11
C ALA A 40 0.39 -7.66 14.28
N THR A 41 -0.46 -8.19 13.39
CA THR A 41 -0.19 -9.45 12.68
C THR A 41 0.54 -9.29 11.35
N ASN A 42 0.48 -8.10 10.74
CA ASN A 42 0.96 -7.90 9.37
C ASN A 42 1.97 -6.75 9.19
N LEU A 43 2.01 -5.77 10.10
CA LEU A 43 2.94 -4.62 10.00
C LEU A 43 4.03 -4.64 11.06
N TYR A 44 3.69 -5.03 12.30
CA TYR A 44 4.59 -5.01 13.45
C TYR A 44 4.89 -6.42 13.99
N GLN A 45 4.60 -7.47 13.23
CA GLN A 45 4.70 -8.86 13.67
C GLN A 45 6.14 -9.30 14.01
N LEU A 46 7.14 -8.62 13.46
CA LEU A 46 8.57 -8.84 13.76
C LEU A 46 9.19 -7.68 14.56
N SER A 47 8.39 -6.71 14.97
CA SER A 47 8.84 -5.55 15.71
C SER A 47 8.77 -5.80 17.22
N PRO A 48 9.57 -5.08 18.03
CA PRO A 48 9.38 -5.01 19.47
C PRO A 48 7.95 -4.60 19.86
N PRO A 49 7.37 -5.13 20.95
CA PRO A 49 6.03 -4.77 21.41
C PRO A 49 5.82 -3.27 21.68
N GLN A 50 6.89 -2.54 22.01
CA GLN A 50 6.87 -1.09 22.23
C GLN A 50 6.53 -0.33 20.94
N ASP A 51 7.01 -0.81 19.78
CA ASP A 51 6.73 -0.20 18.49
C ASP A 51 5.27 -0.41 18.08
N LEU A 52 4.70 -1.58 18.35
CA LEU A 52 3.26 -1.82 18.16
C LEU A 52 2.44 -0.89 19.07
N THR A 53 2.82 -0.75 20.34
CA THR A 53 2.14 0.15 21.29
C THR A 53 2.18 1.59 20.78
N LEU A 54 3.34 2.05 20.34
CA LEU A 54 3.51 3.37 19.75
C LEU A 54 2.65 3.52 18.49
N GLY A 55 2.72 2.57 17.57
CA GLY A 55 1.94 2.55 16.33
C GLY A 55 0.42 2.64 16.58
N LEU A 56 -0.10 1.89 17.56
CA LEU A 56 -1.52 1.95 17.95
C LEU A 56 -1.94 3.31 18.51
N SER A 57 -1.04 4.01 19.21
CA SER A 57 -1.33 5.35 19.73
C SER A 57 -1.25 6.47 18.67
N LEU A 58 -0.54 6.23 17.56
CA LEU A 58 -0.27 7.22 16.52
C LEU A 58 -1.02 6.98 15.20
N VAL A 59 -1.59 5.79 14.98
CA VAL A 59 -2.30 5.48 13.74
C VAL A 59 -3.53 6.38 13.56
N ARG A 60 -3.73 6.87 12.34
CA ARG A 60 -4.81 7.80 11.98
C ARG A 60 -5.43 7.41 10.64
N PHE A 61 -6.63 7.90 10.39
CA PHE A 61 -7.25 7.82 9.08
C PHE A 61 -6.40 8.54 8.03
N THR A 62 -6.03 7.83 6.98
CA THR A 62 -5.32 8.35 5.81
C THR A 62 -6.30 8.52 4.64
N PRO A 63 -6.22 9.62 3.87
CA PRO A 63 -7.09 9.83 2.71
C PRO A 63 -6.94 8.71 1.67
N LEU A 64 -8.05 8.30 1.07
CA LEU A 64 -8.04 7.46 -0.11
C LEU A 64 -7.98 8.36 -1.35
N TYR A 65 -6.87 8.26 -2.10
CA TYR A 65 -6.68 9.06 -3.30
C TYR A 65 -7.21 8.36 -4.54
N ASP A 66 -7.75 9.15 -5.46
CA ASP A 66 -7.92 8.73 -6.84
C ASP A 66 -6.54 8.72 -7.50
N TYR A 67 -6.06 7.55 -7.87
CA TYR A 67 -4.74 7.41 -8.50
C TYR A 67 -4.78 7.74 -10.00
N ASP A 68 -5.96 7.78 -10.63
CA ASP A 68 -6.09 8.09 -12.06
C ASP A 68 -5.81 9.58 -12.35
N VAL A 69 -5.92 10.44 -11.34
CA VAL A 69 -5.57 11.87 -11.47
C VAL A 69 -4.06 12.13 -11.31
N ILE A 70 -3.28 11.17 -10.82
CA ILE A 70 -1.84 11.32 -10.63
C ILE A 70 -1.12 11.02 -11.96
N LYS A 71 -0.60 12.06 -12.61
CA LYS A 71 0.16 11.95 -13.87
C LYS A 71 1.66 11.99 -13.63
N LEU A 72 2.34 10.91 -14.03
CA LEU A 72 3.79 10.78 -13.99
C LEU A 72 4.32 10.77 -15.44
N THR A 73 5.38 11.53 -15.73
CA THR A 73 5.98 11.59 -17.07
C THR A 73 7.37 10.98 -17.11
N THR A 74 7.78 10.48 -18.27
CA THR A 74 9.12 9.92 -18.46
C THR A 74 10.20 10.98 -18.25
N GLU A 75 10.00 12.21 -18.73
CA GLU A 75 11.04 13.27 -18.62
C GLU A 75 11.36 13.66 -17.18
N LYS A 76 10.36 13.61 -16.28
CA LYS A 76 10.51 14.02 -14.87
C LYS A 76 10.57 12.84 -13.92
N TYR A 77 9.61 11.94 -13.98
CA TYR A 77 9.50 10.84 -13.02
C TYR A 77 10.54 9.76 -13.28
N GLU A 78 10.86 9.45 -14.55
CA GLU A 78 11.83 8.40 -14.87
C GLU A 78 13.28 8.88 -14.98
N SER A 79 13.51 10.19 -14.95
CA SER A 79 14.87 10.76 -14.90
C SER A 79 15.54 10.61 -13.53
N VAL A 80 14.76 10.37 -12.47
CA VAL A 80 15.30 10.17 -11.11
C VAL A 80 15.77 8.72 -10.92
N PRO A 81 17.03 8.47 -10.52
CA PRO A 81 17.49 7.13 -10.16
C PRO A 81 16.69 6.54 -9.00
N ARG A 82 16.34 5.25 -9.09
CA ARG A 82 15.51 4.55 -8.09
C ARG A 82 16.17 3.28 -7.60
N VAL A 83 16.04 3.04 -6.30
CA VAL A 83 16.39 1.79 -5.63
C VAL A 83 15.13 1.26 -4.95
N PHE A 84 14.94 -0.06 -4.96
CA PHE A 84 13.88 -0.74 -4.23
C PHE A 84 14.54 -1.64 -3.18
N ILE A 85 14.17 -1.46 -1.91
CA ILE A 85 14.63 -2.31 -0.80
C ILE A 85 13.53 -3.33 -0.52
N VAL A 86 13.86 -4.60 -0.70
CA VAL A 86 12.92 -5.70 -0.47
C VAL A 86 12.89 -6.05 1.01
N SER A 87 11.69 -6.23 1.56
CA SER A 87 11.47 -6.81 2.89
C SER A 87 10.92 -8.22 2.73
N ASP A 88 11.77 -9.23 2.95
CA ASP A 88 11.45 -10.64 2.66
C ASP A 88 10.30 -11.19 3.52
N GLN A 89 10.18 -10.69 4.75
CA GLN A 89 9.16 -11.11 5.72
C GLN A 89 8.00 -10.12 5.84
N ASP A 90 7.76 -9.31 4.80
CA ASP A 90 6.61 -8.41 4.73
C ASP A 90 5.31 -9.20 4.50
N HIS A 91 4.40 -9.14 5.48
CA HIS A 91 3.10 -9.82 5.45
C HIS A 91 1.99 -8.96 4.81
N THR A 92 2.29 -7.71 4.46
CA THR A 92 1.34 -6.76 3.84
C THR A 92 1.62 -6.63 2.35
N ILE A 93 2.86 -6.31 1.97
CA ILE A 93 3.32 -6.28 0.58
C ILE A 93 4.19 -7.51 0.36
N VAL A 94 3.56 -8.65 0.13
CA VAL A 94 4.28 -9.93 0.00
C VAL A 94 5.30 -9.91 -1.14
N SER A 95 6.32 -10.76 -1.04
CA SER A 95 7.48 -10.80 -1.95
C SER A 95 7.09 -10.86 -3.43
N ASP A 96 6.05 -11.60 -3.81
CA ASP A 96 5.55 -11.65 -5.19
C ASP A 96 5.07 -10.29 -5.71
N VAL A 97 4.42 -9.50 -4.85
CA VAL A 97 3.99 -8.13 -5.18
C VAL A 97 5.21 -7.23 -5.34
N GLN A 98 6.18 -7.33 -4.42
CA GLN A 98 7.43 -6.57 -4.49
C GLN A 98 8.20 -6.87 -5.79
N ASN A 99 8.37 -8.15 -6.12
CA ASN A 99 9.02 -8.62 -7.35
C ASN A 99 8.28 -8.17 -8.61
N TYR A 100 6.95 -8.20 -8.59
CA TYR A 100 6.13 -7.68 -9.68
C TYR A 100 6.36 -6.18 -9.90
N MET A 101 6.40 -5.38 -8.83
CA MET A 101 6.69 -3.95 -8.91
C MET A 101 8.07 -3.69 -9.51
N ILE A 102 9.10 -4.40 -9.04
CA ILE A 102 10.48 -4.29 -9.56
C ILE A 102 10.53 -4.64 -11.05
N LYS A 103 9.92 -5.76 -11.46
CA LYS A 103 9.90 -6.18 -12.87
C LYS A 103 9.22 -5.14 -13.76
N THR A 104 8.09 -4.60 -13.31
CA THR A 104 7.33 -3.58 -14.06
C THR A 104 8.12 -2.29 -14.24
N ILE A 105 8.87 -1.86 -13.23
CA ILE A 105 9.74 -0.68 -13.31
C ILE A 105 10.91 -0.94 -14.27
N ARG A 106 11.47 -2.15 -14.30
CA ARG A 106 12.60 -2.51 -15.17
C ARG A 106 12.23 -2.63 -16.64
N GLN A 107 11.04 -3.14 -16.98
CA GLN A 107 10.61 -3.32 -18.37
C GLN A 107 10.19 -2.03 -19.09
N LYS A 108 10.17 -0.88 -18.38
CA LYS A 108 9.92 0.43 -18.98
C LYS A 108 11.18 1.19 -19.42
N LYS A 109 12.36 0.65 -19.12
CA LYS A 109 13.64 1.12 -19.69
C LYS A 109 13.93 0.38 -20.98
#